data_AF-A0A2Z6R2E6-F1
#
_entry.id   AF-A0A2Z6R2E6-F1
#
_cell.length_a   1.000
_cell.length_b   1.000
_cell.length_c   1.000
_cell.angle_alpha   90.00
_cell.angle_beta   90.00
_cell.angle_gamma   90.00
#
_symmetry.space_group_name_H-M   'P 1'
#
loop_
_entity.id
_entity.type
_entity.pdbx_description
1 polymer ?
#
loop_
_entity_poly.entity_id
_entity_poly.type
_entity_poly.pdbx_seq_one_letter_code
_entity_poly.pdbx_strand_id
1 'polypeptide(L)'
;MTETEGYLHFTLPALWSLDDFADWCMSYERLECNKMKILDYMKKGLEKIIDNNMIREDIRQKASELHKAFKSWKSSKTTTDYFRRIETRYQTERKVELIENEKIIELAEIERIKVAQVRNHIESTMKVHQQITNDIVDFSQKQNDYSVSSTFPSVSQALYINHSSKRTLDSTILTSSERIKKVSTRIRPVDNTKMS
;
A
#
# COMPACT_ATOMS: atom_id res chain seq x y z
N MET A 1 11.47 -0.35 22.98
CA MET A 1 12.70 0.35 23.43
C MET A 1 12.26 1.40 24.42
N THR A 2 12.47 1.16 25.70
CA THR A 2 12.47 2.23 26.69
C THR A 2 13.57 3.22 26.28
N GLU A 3 13.26 4.51 26.24
CA GLU A 3 14.07 5.58 25.61
C GLU A 3 15.44 5.83 26.28
N THR A 4 15.83 5.03 27.27
CA THR A 4 16.87 5.31 28.26
C THR A 4 18.20 4.57 28.07
N GLU A 5 18.39 3.75 27.04
CA GLU A 5 19.61 2.95 26.86
C GLU A 5 20.34 3.27 25.54
N GLY A 6 20.89 4.47 25.42
CA GLY A 6 21.62 4.92 24.23
C GLY A 6 23.11 5.17 24.51
N TYR A 7 23.96 5.02 23.49
CA TYR A 7 25.40 5.33 23.57
C TYR A 7 25.69 6.68 24.25
N LEU A 8 24.96 7.75 23.91
CA LEU A 8 25.14 9.09 24.52
C LEU A 8 24.83 9.15 26.02
N HIS A 9 23.99 8.26 26.52
CA HIS A 9 23.62 8.20 27.93
C HIS A 9 24.62 7.37 28.76
N PHE A 10 25.23 6.36 28.15
CA PHE A 10 26.20 5.48 28.83
C PHE A 10 27.64 5.95 28.76
N THR A 11 27.95 6.86 27.84
CA THR A 11 29.32 7.34 27.62
C THR A 11 29.45 8.80 27.98
N LEU A 12 30.56 9.15 28.64
CA LEU A 12 30.88 10.53 28.94
C LEU A 12 31.12 11.30 27.62
N PRO A 13 30.69 12.59 27.52
CA PRO A 13 30.86 13.39 26.31
C PRO A 13 32.30 13.43 25.76
N ALA A 14 33.30 13.41 26.64
CA ALA A 14 34.70 13.41 26.26
C ALA A 14 35.12 12.16 25.46
N LEU A 15 34.41 11.05 25.65
CA LEU A 15 34.68 9.74 25.02
C LEU A 15 33.83 9.52 23.76
N TRP A 16 33.01 10.49 23.37
CA TRP A 16 32.18 10.36 22.18
C TRP A 16 33.05 10.31 20.92
N SER A 17 32.97 9.18 20.23
CA SER A 17 33.64 8.93 18.96
C SER A 17 32.77 8.05 18.06
N LEU A 18 33.00 8.13 16.74
CA LEU A 18 32.30 7.27 15.77
C LEU A 18 32.69 5.80 15.91
N ASP A 19 33.96 5.54 16.23
CA ASP A 19 34.49 4.19 16.33
C ASP A 19 33.92 3.48 17.55
N ASP A 20 33.94 4.11 18.72
CA ASP A 20 33.34 3.55 19.94
C ASP A 20 31.83 3.38 19.80
N PHE A 21 31.16 4.29 19.07
CA PHE A 21 29.75 4.13 18.74
C PHE A 21 29.49 2.91 17.85
N ALA A 22 30.30 2.71 16.81
CA ALA A 22 30.18 1.57 15.92
C ALA A 22 30.44 0.25 16.66
N ASP A 23 31.45 0.22 17.53
CA ASP A 23 31.76 -0.92 18.39
C ASP A 23 30.64 -1.21 19.40
N TRP A 24 30.08 -0.19 20.04
CA TRP A 24 28.91 -0.32 20.90
C TRP A 24 27.72 -0.91 20.14
N CYS A 25 27.45 -0.44 18.91
CA CYS A 25 26.36 -0.97 18.09
C CYS A 25 26.56 -2.43 17.69
N MET A 26 27.80 -2.85 17.45
CA MET A 26 28.12 -4.23 17.08
C MET A 26 28.06 -5.19 18.28
N SER A 27 28.39 -4.70 19.48
CA SER A 27 28.40 -5.49 20.71
C SER A 27 27.03 -5.65 21.37
N TYR A 28 26.06 -4.80 21.05
CA TYR A 28 24.72 -4.87 21.64
C TYR A 28 23.80 -5.82 20.88
N GLU A 29 23.70 -7.09 21.32
CA GLU A 29 22.85 -8.11 20.69
C GLU A 29 21.37 -7.71 20.59
N ARG A 30 20.85 -6.91 21.55
CA ARG A 30 19.45 -6.43 21.55
C ARG A 30 19.12 -5.40 20.47
N LEU A 31 20.12 -4.88 19.77
CA LEU A 31 19.94 -3.93 18.65
C LEU A 31 19.61 -4.63 17.32
N GLU A 32 19.45 -5.95 17.34
CA GLU A 32 19.19 -6.80 16.16
C GLU A 32 18.11 -6.25 15.21
N CYS A 33 17.10 -5.53 15.71
CA CYS A 33 15.86 -5.39 14.96
C CYS A 33 15.51 -4.02 14.36
N ASN A 34 16.34 -2.96 14.49
CA ASN A 34 16.16 -1.79 13.61
C ASN A 34 17.35 -0.81 13.57
N LYS A 35 18.33 -1.11 12.72
CA LYS A 35 19.59 -0.37 12.64
C LYS A 35 19.44 1.08 12.17
N MET A 36 18.41 1.36 11.37
CA MET A 36 18.06 2.74 11.00
C MET A 36 17.49 3.54 12.17
N LYS A 37 16.73 2.89 13.07
CA LYS A 37 16.24 3.58 14.28
C LYS A 37 17.38 3.95 15.21
N ILE A 38 18.47 3.19 15.25
CA ILE A 38 19.66 3.49 16.07
C ILE A 38 20.38 4.72 15.52
N LEU A 39 20.57 4.79 14.20
CA LEU A 39 21.17 5.96 13.57
C LEU A 39 20.29 7.20 13.72
N ASP A 40 18.99 7.06 13.52
CA ASP A 40 18.03 8.16 13.66
C ASP A 40 17.94 8.63 15.12
N TYR A 41 17.89 7.70 16.08
CA TYR A 41 17.95 8.01 17.51
C TYR A 41 19.22 8.78 17.87
N MET A 42 20.37 8.35 17.36
CA MET A 42 21.64 9.03 17.64
C MET A 42 21.73 10.42 17.01
N LYS A 43 21.32 10.57 15.75
CA LYS A 43 21.27 11.89 15.10
C LYS A 43 20.37 12.83 15.87
N LYS A 44 19.14 12.40 16.19
CA LYS A 44 18.19 13.19 16.98
C LYS A 44 18.69 13.48 18.39
N GLY A 45 19.38 12.54 19.02
CA GLY A 45 20.01 12.71 20.32
C GLY A 45 21.08 13.80 20.29
N LEU A 46 21.95 13.79 19.27
CA LEU A 46 22.98 14.81 19.07
C LEU A 46 22.35 16.18 18.75
N GLU A 47 21.36 16.24 17.86
CA GLU A 47 20.63 17.48 17.54
C GLU A 47 19.99 18.10 18.79
N LYS A 48 19.31 17.29 19.63
CA LYS A 48 18.76 17.74 20.91
C LYS A 48 19.83 18.32 21.85
N ILE A 49 21.03 17.76 21.86
CA ILE A 49 22.13 18.25 22.70
C ILE A 49 22.69 19.56 22.15
N ILE A 50 22.84 19.67 20.83
CA ILE A 50 23.34 20.87 20.14
C ILE A 50 22.39 22.06 20.36
N ASP A 51 21.09 21.84 20.20
CA ASP A 51 20.07 22.89 20.25
C ASP A 51 19.74 23.34 21.70
N ASN A 52 20.19 22.59 22.71
CA ASN A 52 19.89 22.89 24.10
C ASN A 52 20.93 23.83 24.73
N ASN A 53 20.57 25.12 24.82
CA ASN A 53 21.40 26.17 25.43
C ASN A 53 21.66 26.00 26.94
N MET A 54 20.99 25.06 27.63
CA MET A 54 21.28 24.75 29.04
C MET A 54 22.44 23.77 29.22
N ILE A 55 22.86 23.08 28.15
CA ILE A 55 24.01 22.19 28.17
C ILE A 55 25.28 23.02 27.97
N ARG A 56 26.36 22.66 28.68
CA ARG A 56 27.65 23.35 28.58
C ARG A 56 28.16 23.39 27.13
N GLU A 57 28.73 24.53 26.75
CA GLU A 57 29.17 24.79 25.38
C GLU A 57 30.14 23.75 24.82
N ASP A 58 31.08 23.28 25.64
CA ASP A 58 32.06 22.27 25.23
C ASP A 58 31.40 20.93 24.85
N ILE A 59 30.33 20.55 25.55
CA ILE A 59 29.56 19.34 25.25
C ILE A 59 28.75 19.53 23.97
N ARG A 60 28.14 20.70 23.77
CA ARG A 60 27.39 21.01 22.53
C ARG A 60 28.29 21.02 21.31
N GLN A 61 29.48 21.61 21.45
CA GLN A 61 30.51 21.62 20.41
C GLN A 61 30.94 20.20 20.06
N LYS A 62 31.19 19.35 21.07
CA LYS A 62 31.53 17.94 20.87
C LYS A 62 30.41 17.15 20.17
N ALA A 63 29.15 17.40 20.53
CA ALA A 63 28.00 16.81 19.86
C ALA A 63 27.91 17.25 18.39
N SER A 64 28.17 18.54 18.10
CA SER A 64 28.21 19.10 16.74
C SER A 64 29.31 18.47 15.90
N GLU A 65 30.51 18.30 16.46
CA GLU A 65 31.63 17.62 15.82
C GLU A 65 31.31 16.16 15.50
N LEU A 66 30.77 15.42 16.48
CA LEU A 66 30.36 14.04 16.26
C LEU A 66 29.25 13.95 15.22
N HIS A 67 28.27 14.86 15.23
CA HIS A 67 27.20 14.90 14.24
C HIS A 67 27.72 15.17 12.82
N LYS A 68 28.70 16.07 12.66
CA LYS A 68 29.40 16.29 11.38
C LYS A 68 30.20 15.06 10.97
N ALA A 69 30.92 14.44 11.91
CA ALA A 69 31.68 13.22 11.65
C ALA A 69 30.76 12.09 11.16
N PHE A 70 29.57 11.93 11.75
CA PHE A 70 28.55 11.02 11.24
C PHE A 70 28.22 11.32 9.78
N LYS A 71 28.10 12.57 9.34
CA LYS A 71 27.87 12.87 7.91
C LYS A 71 29.07 12.52 7.02
N SER A 72 30.28 12.44 7.57
CA SER A 72 31.54 12.21 6.85
C SER A 72 32.27 10.91 7.25
N TRP A 73 31.54 9.88 7.71
CA TRP A 73 32.01 8.69 8.46
C TRP A 73 33.03 7.72 7.79
N LYS A 74 33.84 8.17 6.83
CA LYS A 74 34.71 7.31 6.00
C LYS A 74 36.08 6.97 6.64
N SER A 75 36.24 7.08 7.96
CA SER A 75 37.57 7.27 8.57
C SER A 75 38.22 6.05 9.25
N SER A 76 37.50 4.96 9.57
CA SER A 76 38.13 3.73 10.07
C SER A 76 37.53 2.47 9.44
N LYS A 77 38.24 1.33 9.50
CA LYS A 77 37.72 0.06 8.95
C LYS A 77 36.42 -0.35 9.64
N THR A 78 36.36 -0.22 10.96
CA THR A 78 35.21 -0.59 11.78
C THR A 78 33.98 0.24 11.45
N THR A 79 34.12 1.57 11.44
CA THR A 79 33.03 2.48 11.08
C THR A 79 32.63 2.31 9.62
N THR A 80 33.59 2.21 8.71
CA THR A 80 33.31 2.00 7.29
C THR A 80 32.51 0.72 7.06
N ASP A 81 32.88 -0.40 7.68
CA ASP A 81 32.17 -1.67 7.52
C ASP A 81 30.77 -1.62 8.12
N TYR A 82 30.62 -1.04 9.32
CA TYR A 82 29.34 -0.88 9.98
C TYR A 82 28.37 -0.02 9.14
N PHE A 83 28.77 1.19 8.77
CA PHE A 83 27.90 2.11 8.02
C PHE A 83 27.61 1.60 6.60
N ARG A 84 28.59 0.99 5.92
CA ARG A 84 28.38 0.35 4.61
C ARG A 84 27.35 -0.77 4.67
N ARG A 85 27.37 -1.60 5.72
CA ARG A 85 26.37 -2.67 5.92
C ARG A 85 24.97 -2.09 6.12
N ILE A 86 24.84 -0.98 6.84
CA ILE A 86 23.54 -0.31 7.02
C ILE A 86 23.04 0.25 5.70
N GLU A 87 23.89 0.97 4.97
CA GLU A 87 23.52 1.57 3.69
C GLU A 87 23.07 0.50 2.67
N THR A 88 23.83 -0.59 2.55
CA THR A 88 23.50 -1.71 1.65
C THR A 88 22.15 -2.33 1.99
N ARG A 89 21.86 -2.56 3.28
CA ARG A 89 20.57 -3.11 3.71
C ARG A 89 19.42 -2.17 3.42
N TYR A 90 19.56 -0.89 3.74
CA TYR A 90 18.53 0.10 3.46
C TYR A 90 18.19 0.19 1.98
N GLN A 91 19.21 0.19 1.11
CA GLN A 91 18.99 0.17 -0.34
C GLN A 91 18.30 -1.12 -0.79
N THR A 92 18.59 -2.26 -0.14
CA THR A 92 17.96 -3.55 -0.45
C THR A 92 16.49 -3.56 -0.02
N GLU A 93 16.17 -3.16 1.21
CA GLU A 93 14.80 -3.05 1.71
C GLU A 93 13.95 -2.12 0.82
N ARG A 94 14.49 -0.96 0.45
CA ARG A 94 13.82 -0.03 -0.46
C ARG A 94 13.57 -0.62 -1.85
N LYS A 95 14.51 -1.41 -2.38
CA LYS A 95 14.32 -2.11 -3.67
C LYS A 95 13.22 -3.16 -3.57
N VAL A 96 13.15 -3.91 -2.47
CA VAL A 96 12.09 -4.89 -2.24
C VAL A 96 10.72 -4.21 -2.18
N GLU A 97 10.61 -3.11 -1.42
CA GLU A 97 9.37 -2.32 -1.32
C GLU A 97 8.91 -1.80 -2.70
N LEU A 98 9.83 -1.33 -3.55
CA LEU A 98 9.50 -0.92 -4.92
C LEU A 98 8.94 -2.08 -5.74
N ILE A 99 9.58 -3.25 -5.70
CA ILE A 99 9.12 -4.44 -6.42
C ILE A 99 7.73 -4.88 -5.93
N GLU A 100 7.49 -4.86 -4.62
CA GLU A 100 6.20 -5.20 -4.05
C GLU A 100 5.10 -4.23 -4.51
N ASN A 101 5.39 -2.93 -4.53
CA ASN A 101 4.46 -1.93 -5.04
C ASN A 101 4.17 -2.10 -6.53
N GLU A 102 5.17 -2.34 -7.36
CA GLU A 102 4.99 -2.61 -8.79
C GLU A 102 4.10 -3.84 -9.01
N LYS A 103 4.34 -4.92 -8.27
CA LYS A 103 3.52 -6.15 -8.32
C LYS A 103 2.06 -5.89 -7.93
N ILE A 104 1.81 -5.04 -6.93
CA ILE A 104 0.44 -4.67 -6.53
C ILE A 104 -0.27 -3.89 -7.65
N ILE A 105 0.43 -2.96 -8.30
CA ILE A 105 -0.12 -2.18 -9.42
C ILE A 105 -0.48 -3.10 -10.60
N GLU A 106 0.42 -4.01 -10.98
CA GLU A 106 0.16 -4.97 -12.05
C GLU A 106 -1.05 -5.87 -11.76
N LEU A 107 -1.17 -6.37 -10.53
CA LEU A 107 -2.31 -7.19 -10.12
C LEU A 107 -3.63 -6.41 -10.21
N ALA A 108 -3.63 -5.14 -9.78
CA ALA A 108 -4.81 -4.28 -9.86
C ALA A 108 -5.24 -4.04 -11.32
N GLU A 109 -4.29 -3.86 -12.24
CA GLU A 109 -4.60 -3.66 -13.66
C GLU A 109 -5.13 -4.93 -14.32
N ILE A 110 -4.57 -6.11 -14.00
CA ILE A 110 -5.09 -7.41 -14.46
C ILE A 110 -6.54 -7.60 -13.99
N GLU A 111 -6.83 -7.27 -12.73
CA GLU A 111 -8.19 -7.39 -12.19
C GLU A 111 -9.15 -6.44 -12.88
N ARG A 112 -8.73 -5.19 -13.14
CA ARG A 112 -9.53 -4.21 -13.90
C ARG A 112 -9.87 -4.70 -15.31
N ILE A 113 -8.91 -5.26 -16.03
CA ILE A 113 -9.13 -5.81 -17.38
C ILE A 113 -10.13 -6.97 -17.33
N LYS A 114 -9.99 -7.88 -16.37
CA LYS A 114 -10.91 -9.02 -16.21
C LYS A 114 -12.34 -8.55 -15.93
N VAL A 115 -12.52 -7.58 -15.03
CA VAL A 115 -13.84 -7.00 -14.73
C VAL A 115 -14.46 -6.37 -15.98
N ALA A 116 -13.67 -5.63 -16.76
CA ALA A 116 -14.15 -5.03 -18.01
C ALA A 116 -14.57 -6.10 -19.04
N GLN A 117 -13.79 -7.17 -19.20
CA GLN A 117 -14.12 -8.27 -20.10
C GLN A 117 -15.43 -8.97 -19.70
N VAL A 118 -15.60 -9.28 -18.41
CA VAL A 118 -16.83 -9.90 -17.89
C VAL A 118 -18.03 -8.98 -18.12
N ARG A 119 -17.89 -7.68 -17.83
CA ARG A 119 -18.96 -6.70 -18.06
C ARG A 119 -19.37 -6.63 -19.53
N ASN A 120 -18.39 -6.56 -20.44
CA ASN A 120 -18.65 -6.54 -21.87
C ASN A 120 -19.36 -7.82 -22.35
N HIS A 121 -18.94 -8.97 -21.83
CA HIS A 121 -19.57 -10.25 -22.15
C HIS A 121 -21.02 -10.33 -21.66
N ILE A 122 -21.30 -9.83 -20.44
CA ILE A 122 -22.66 -9.74 -19.90
C ILE A 122 -23.52 -8.83 -20.77
N GLU A 123 -23.05 -7.62 -21.09
CA GLU A 123 -23.80 -6.69 -21.96
C GLU A 123 -24.09 -7.28 -23.33
N SER A 124 -23.11 -7.95 -23.94
CA SER A 124 -23.30 -8.64 -25.22
C SER A 124 -24.34 -9.75 -25.11
N THR A 125 -24.28 -10.57 -24.07
CA THR A 125 -25.23 -11.66 -23.83
C THR A 125 -26.65 -11.13 -23.61
N MET A 126 -26.79 -10.05 -22.83
CA MET A 126 -28.08 -9.40 -22.62
C MET A 126 -28.68 -8.85 -23.91
N LYS A 127 -27.87 -8.26 -24.79
CA LYS A 127 -28.34 -7.79 -26.11
C LYS A 127 -28.89 -8.93 -26.96
N VAL A 128 -28.21 -10.08 -26.97
CA VAL A 128 -28.69 -11.28 -27.69
C VAL A 128 -30.01 -11.79 -27.09
N HIS A 129 -30.11 -11.89 -25.76
CA HIS A 129 -31.36 -12.32 -25.11
C HIS A 129 -32.51 -11.36 -25.38
N GLN A 130 -32.23 -10.05 -25.42
CA GLN A 130 -33.23 -9.04 -25.75
C GLN A 130 -33.68 -9.14 -27.21
N GLN A 131 -32.77 -9.38 -28.15
CA GLN A 131 -33.11 -9.65 -29.54
C GLN A 131 -34.01 -10.89 -29.68
N ILE A 132 -33.64 -12.02 -29.07
CA ILE A 132 -34.45 -13.24 -29.08
C ILE A 132 -35.84 -12.99 -28.49
N THR A 133 -35.90 -12.26 -27.36
CA THR A 133 -37.18 -11.92 -26.71
C THR A 133 -38.05 -11.07 -27.64
N ASN A 134 -37.47 -10.06 -28.27
CA ASN A 134 -38.19 -9.21 -29.22
C ASN A 134 -38.68 -10.02 -30.42
N ASP A 135 -37.85 -10.90 -30.99
CA ASP A 135 -38.22 -11.77 -32.11
C ASP A 135 -39.37 -12.73 -31.76
N ILE A 136 -39.39 -13.27 -30.53
CA ILE A 136 -40.49 -14.11 -30.03
C ILE A 136 -41.78 -13.29 -29.89
N VAL A 137 -41.70 -12.08 -29.32
CA VAL A 137 -42.86 -11.19 -29.18
C VAL A 137 -43.41 -10.83 -30.56
N ASP A 138 -42.55 -10.42 -31.49
CA ASP A 138 -42.94 -10.09 -32.87
C ASP A 138 -43.54 -11.30 -33.59
N PHE A 139 -43.01 -12.50 -33.38
CA PHE A 139 -43.56 -13.74 -33.93
C PHE A 139 -44.94 -14.05 -33.38
N SER A 140 -45.14 -13.98 -32.05
CA SER A 140 -46.45 -14.19 -31.42
C SER A 140 -47.47 -13.14 -31.85
N GLN A 141 -47.04 -11.90 -32.06
CA GLN A 141 -47.93 -10.82 -32.49
C GLN A 141 -48.36 -11.01 -33.95
N LYS A 142 -47.43 -11.36 -34.85
CA LYS A 142 -47.76 -11.79 -36.21
C LYS A 142 -48.65 -13.03 -36.22
N GLN A 143 -48.39 -14.00 -35.36
CA GLN A 143 -49.22 -15.20 -35.25
C GLN A 143 -50.65 -14.85 -34.83
N ASN A 144 -50.84 -13.92 -33.88
CA ASN A 144 -52.15 -13.39 -33.49
C ASN A 144 -52.85 -12.60 -34.60
N ASP A 145 -52.10 -11.86 -35.42
CA ASP A 145 -52.62 -11.16 -36.59
C ASP A 145 -53.06 -12.16 -37.69
N TYR A 146 -52.39 -13.33 -37.78
CA TYR A 146 -52.78 -14.45 -38.65
C TYR A 146 -53.88 -15.35 -38.04
N SER A 147 -54.08 -15.36 -36.72
CA SER A 147 -54.99 -16.28 -36.01
C SER A 147 -56.30 -15.63 -35.53
N VAL A 148 -56.77 -14.58 -36.21
CA VAL A 148 -58.21 -14.20 -36.24
C VAL A 148 -59.08 -15.28 -36.95
N SER A 149 -58.63 -16.54 -37.00
CA SER A 149 -59.35 -17.65 -37.62
C SER A 149 -59.28 -19.01 -36.87
N SER A 150 -58.75 -19.13 -35.65
CA SER A 150 -59.11 -20.26 -34.75
C SER A 150 -58.49 -20.19 -33.35
N THR A 151 -59.09 -20.95 -32.43
CA THR A 151 -59.30 -20.67 -31.00
C THR A 151 -58.30 -21.36 -30.03
N PHE A 152 -57.82 -20.61 -29.00
CA PHE A 152 -57.20 -20.98 -27.67
C PHE A 152 -55.73 -21.51 -27.57
N PRO A 153 -55.01 -21.44 -26.40
CA PRO A 153 -55.18 -20.68 -25.12
C PRO A 153 -53.93 -19.87 -24.60
N SER A 154 -54.15 -19.14 -23.49
CA SER A 154 -53.39 -18.08 -22.77
C SER A 154 -51.87 -18.19 -22.49
N VAL A 155 -51.15 -17.07 -22.69
CA VAL A 155 -49.69 -16.80 -22.53
C VAL A 155 -49.25 -16.46 -21.08
N SER A 156 -50.13 -16.59 -20.08
CA SER A 156 -49.87 -16.10 -18.71
C SER A 156 -48.68 -16.75 -17.95
N GLN A 157 -48.00 -17.77 -18.47
CA GLN A 157 -46.86 -18.40 -17.79
C GLN A 157 -45.47 -17.82 -18.14
N ALA A 158 -45.31 -17.08 -19.24
CA ALA A 158 -43.99 -16.61 -19.68
C ALA A 158 -43.44 -15.41 -18.89
N LEU A 159 -44.29 -14.68 -18.15
CA LEU A 159 -43.90 -13.45 -17.45
C LEU A 159 -43.31 -13.67 -16.04
N TYR A 160 -43.34 -14.89 -15.49
CA TYR A 160 -42.91 -15.13 -14.10
C TYR A 160 -41.39 -15.39 -13.94
N ILE A 161 -40.67 -15.65 -15.02
CA ILE A 161 -39.23 -16.01 -14.96
C ILE A 161 -38.33 -14.75 -14.90
N ASN A 162 -38.81 -13.60 -15.37
CA ASN A 162 -37.97 -12.40 -15.54
C ASN A 162 -37.73 -11.63 -14.22
N HIS A 163 -38.66 -11.66 -13.26
CA HIS A 163 -38.53 -10.91 -12.01
C HIS A 163 -37.64 -11.56 -10.94
N SER A 164 -37.40 -12.86 -11.05
CA SER A 164 -36.57 -13.61 -10.10
C SER A 164 -35.08 -13.45 -10.41
N SER A 165 -34.70 -13.47 -11.69
CA SER A 165 -33.30 -13.33 -12.12
C SER A 165 -32.72 -11.95 -11.79
N LYS A 166 -33.52 -10.89 -11.96
CA LYS A 166 -33.11 -9.50 -11.67
C LYS A 166 -32.79 -9.26 -10.18
N ARG A 167 -33.58 -9.86 -9.27
CA ARG A 167 -33.38 -9.71 -7.81
C ARG A 167 -32.13 -10.42 -7.29
N THR A 168 -31.77 -11.57 -7.85
CA THR A 168 -30.54 -12.30 -7.48
C THR A 168 -29.28 -11.63 -8.02
N LEU A 169 -29.39 -10.90 -9.13
CA LEU A 169 -28.30 -10.12 -9.73
C LEU A 169 -27.97 -8.86 -8.91
N ASP A 170 -28.97 -8.12 -8.44
CA ASP A 170 -28.75 -6.91 -7.64
C ASP A 170 -28.05 -7.20 -6.29
N SER A 171 -28.34 -8.33 -5.64
CA SER A 171 -27.68 -8.72 -4.38
C SER A 171 -26.21 -9.09 -4.55
N THR A 172 -25.84 -9.65 -5.70
CA THR A 172 -24.47 -10.10 -5.99
C THR A 172 -23.56 -8.93 -6.39
N ILE A 173 -24.13 -7.92 -7.07
CA ILE A 173 -23.41 -6.69 -7.44
C ILE A 173 -23.20 -5.77 -6.22
N LEU A 174 -24.20 -5.68 -5.31
CA LEU A 174 -24.07 -4.91 -4.07
C LEU A 174 -22.93 -5.45 -3.18
N THR A 175 -22.89 -6.77 -2.97
CA THR A 175 -21.87 -7.42 -2.13
C THR A 175 -20.46 -7.32 -2.70
N SER A 176 -20.33 -7.22 -4.02
CA SER A 176 -19.03 -7.00 -4.69
C SER A 176 -18.58 -5.54 -4.57
N SER A 177 -19.50 -4.58 -4.73
CA SER A 177 -19.21 -3.14 -4.57
C SER A 177 -18.86 -2.76 -3.13
N GLU A 178 -19.49 -3.37 -2.12
CA GLU A 178 -19.16 -3.14 -0.71
C GLU A 178 -17.76 -3.65 -0.35
N ARG A 179 -17.32 -4.78 -0.94
CA ARG A 179 -15.95 -5.27 -0.77
C ARG A 179 -14.93 -4.30 -1.38
N ILE A 180 -15.24 -3.72 -2.54
CA ILE A 180 -14.38 -2.73 -3.22
C ILE A 180 -14.23 -1.45 -2.39
N LYS A 181 -15.32 -0.95 -1.78
CA LYS A 181 -15.24 0.23 -0.87
C LYS A 181 -14.41 -0.05 0.39
N LYS A 182 -14.45 -1.28 0.92
CA LYS A 182 -13.69 -1.68 2.11
C LYS A 182 -12.19 -1.82 1.83
N VAL A 183 -11.82 -2.15 0.60
CA VAL A 183 -10.42 -2.14 0.13
C VAL A 183 -9.95 -0.71 -0.13
N SER A 184 -10.79 0.13 -0.75
CA SER A 184 -10.47 1.54 -1.06
C SER A 184 -10.26 2.41 0.18
N THR A 185 -10.99 2.18 1.27
CA THR A 185 -10.85 2.92 2.54
C THR A 185 -9.61 2.52 3.38
N ARG A 186 -8.92 1.43 3.03
CA ARG A 186 -7.61 1.08 3.64
C ARG A 186 -6.43 1.80 2.99
N ILE A 187 -6.64 2.41 1.83
CA ILE A 187 -5.63 3.20 1.12
C ILE A 187 -5.73 4.62 1.68
N ARG A 188 -4.77 5.02 2.53
CA ARG A 188 -4.65 6.44 2.90
C ARG A 188 -4.21 7.21 1.65
N PRO A 189 -4.81 8.37 1.36
CA PRO A 189 -4.32 9.23 0.30
C PRO A 189 -2.93 9.75 0.70
N VAL A 190 -1.97 9.64 -0.21
CA VAL A 190 -0.71 10.36 -0.13
C VAL A 190 -1.01 11.77 -0.63
N ASP A 191 -1.01 12.75 0.28
CA ASP A 191 -1.14 14.16 -0.04
C ASP A 191 0.09 14.60 -0.85
N ASN A 192 -0.08 14.66 -2.18
CA ASN A 192 0.81 15.37 -3.07
C ASN A 192 0.39 16.83 -3.13
N THR A 193 0.78 17.61 -2.12
CA THR A 193 0.73 19.08 -2.19
C THR A 193 2.16 19.60 -2.12
N LYS A 194 2.77 19.80 -3.29
CA LYS A 194 3.70 20.91 -3.57
C LYS A 194 4.15 20.86 -5.04
N MET A 195 3.45 21.60 -5.87
CA MET A 195 4.05 22.34 -6.99
C MET A 195 3.30 23.66 -7.13
N SER A 196 3.82 24.68 -6.45
CA SER A 196 4.07 26.04 -6.95
C SER A 196 4.66 26.89 -5.83
#